data_AF-A0AAC9X0B5-F1
#
_entry.id   AF-A0AAC9X0B5-F1
#
_cell.length_a   1.000
_cell.length_b   1.000
_cell.length_c   1.000
_cell.angle_alpha   90.00
_cell.angle_beta   90.00
_cell.angle_gamma   90.00
#
_symmetry.space_group_name_H-M   'P 1'
#
loop_
_entity.id
_entity.type
_entity.pdbx_description
1 polymer ?
#
loop_
_entity_poly.entity_id
_entity_poly.type
_entity_poly.pdbx_seq_one_letter_code
_entity_poly.pdbx_strand_id
1 'polypeptide(L)'
;MASETTGRNPPWTRDEIILALELYKQLKGAWPREGDSKVRALSEMLNRFWHAQGHEGSTLRNENGVKMKLMNLRAHDPLYAAKAGLKAGNRIEREVWDSFAGDFERLTGTAHAIRCAIDAGFNLGVKTADRELLEPGEVEASEGGLLTRMHHLRERSHKIIQTKKNDVLRRKGRLACEACGFDFGENTAYVGKVL
;
A
#
# COMPACT_ATOMS: atom_id res chain seq x y z
N MET A 1 17.17 -16.21 25.00
CA MET A 1 16.68 -14.92 25.52
C MET A 1 16.43 -14.03 24.33
N ALA A 2 15.17 -13.84 23.95
CA ALA A 2 14.79 -13.01 22.81
C ALA A 2 15.01 -11.54 23.18
N SER A 3 15.68 -10.79 22.32
CA SER A 3 15.91 -9.36 22.52
C SER A 3 14.59 -8.60 22.37
N GLU A 4 14.09 -8.04 23.47
CA GLU A 4 13.04 -7.02 23.44
C GLU A 4 13.58 -5.78 22.72
N THR A 5 13.27 -5.62 21.44
CA THR A 5 13.40 -4.33 20.77
C THR A 5 12.25 -3.44 21.23
N THR A 6 12.40 -2.82 22.40
CA THR A 6 11.53 -1.74 22.89
C THR A 6 11.78 -0.47 22.07
N GLY A 7 11.42 -0.50 20.79
CA GLY A 7 11.43 0.65 19.90
C GLY A 7 10.06 1.33 19.87
N ARG A 8 10.03 2.65 19.66
CA ARG A 8 8.79 3.39 19.37
C ARG A 8 8.05 2.72 18.21
N ASN A 9 6.74 2.54 18.34
CA ASN A 9 5.91 1.99 17.27
C ASN A 9 6.15 2.73 15.95
N PRO A 10 6.20 2.02 14.81
CA PRO A 10 6.32 2.65 13.51
C PRO A 10 5.15 3.64 13.28
N PRO A 11 5.40 4.76 12.58
CA PRO A 11 4.34 5.70 12.24
C PRO A 11 3.27 5.01 11.40
N TRP A 12 2.02 5.47 11.49
CA TRP A 12 0.94 4.99 10.62
C TRP A 12 1.24 5.36 9.17
N THR A 13 1.14 4.40 8.26
CA THR A 13 1.37 4.62 6.83
C THR A 13 0.08 4.97 6.11
N ARG A 14 0.20 5.53 4.90
CA ARG A 14 -0.94 5.80 4.02
C ARG A 14 -1.78 4.55 3.77
N ASP A 15 -1.13 3.41 3.51
CA ASP A 15 -1.80 2.11 3.29
C ASP A 15 -2.66 1.69 4.48
N GLU A 16 -2.15 1.84 5.70
CA GLU A 16 -2.89 1.51 6.92
C GLU A 16 -4.11 2.42 7.12
N ILE A 17 -3.98 3.70 6.76
CA ILE A 17 -5.08 4.66 6.81
C ILE A 17 -6.11 4.39 5.71
N ILE A 18 -5.71 3.91 4.53
CA ILE A 18 -6.63 3.46 3.47
C ILE A 18 -7.48 2.29 3.98
N LEU A 19 -6.86 1.29 4.61
CA LEU A 19 -7.59 0.17 5.22
C LEU A 19 -8.54 0.63 6.34
N ALA A 20 -8.13 1.60 7.16
CA ALA A 20 -8.98 2.18 8.19
C ALA A 20 -10.16 2.98 7.59
N LEU A 21 -9.96 3.73 6.50
CA LEU A 21 -11.03 4.46 5.82
C LEU A 21 -12.04 3.50 5.18
N GLU A 22 -11.59 2.40 4.59
CA GLU A 22 -12.49 1.38 4.05
C GLU A 22 -13.35 0.76 5.16
N LEU A 23 -12.76 0.41 6.30
CA LEU A 23 -13.50 -0.05 7.49
C LEU A 23 -14.50 1.01 7.97
N TYR A 24 -14.08 2.27 8.06
CA TYR A 24 -14.97 3.38 8.44
C TYR A 24 -16.21 3.48 7.55
N LYS A 25 -16.03 3.40 6.23
CA LYS A 25 -17.14 3.44 5.26
C LYS A 25 -18.03 2.20 5.36
N GLN A 26 -17.47 1.01 5.59
CA GLN A 26 -18.24 -0.23 5.81
C GLN A 26 -19.13 -0.19 7.06
N LEU A 27 -18.74 0.59 8.06
CA LEU A 27 -19.52 0.76 9.29
C LEU A 27 -20.75 1.67 9.11
N LYS A 28 -20.83 2.43 8.00
CA LYS A 28 -22.00 3.25 7.61
C LYS A 28 -22.57 4.12 8.75
N GLY A 29 -21.67 4.71 9.55
CA GLY A 29 -22.04 5.58 10.67
C GLY A 29 -22.30 4.87 12.01
N ALA A 30 -22.31 3.54 12.06
CA ALA A 30 -22.30 2.79 13.31
C ALA A 30 -20.90 2.84 13.93
N TRP A 31 -20.80 3.31 15.18
CA TRP A 31 -19.51 3.32 15.87
C TRP A 31 -19.17 1.93 16.42
N PRO A 32 -17.95 1.41 16.20
CA PRO A 32 -17.56 0.10 16.71
C PRO A 32 -17.63 0.02 18.24
N ARG A 33 -18.16 -1.09 18.75
CA ARG A 33 -18.16 -1.38 20.18
C ARG A 33 -16.79 -1.85 20.65
N GLU A 34 -16.63 -2.01 21.96
CA GLU A 34 -15.50 -2.75 22.51
C GLU A 34 -15.49 -4.20 21.99
N GLY A 35 -14.32 -4.68 21.53
CA GLY A 35 -14.19 -6.01 20.96
C GLY A 35 -14.89 -6.25 19.62
N ASP A 36 -15.19 -5.20 18.84
CA ASP A 36 -15.78 -5.33 17.50
C ASP A 36 -14.89 -6.19 16.59
N SER A 37 -15.48 -7.22 15.98
CA SER A 37 -14.75 -8.23 15.20
C SER A 37 -14.07 -7.63 13.97
N LYS A 38 -14.62 -6.58 13.35
CA LYS A 38 -14.01 -5.93 12.18
C LYS A 38 -12.78 -5.11 12.57
N VAL A 39 -12.86 -4.42 13.71
CA VAL A 39 -11.73 -3.67 14.27
C VAL A 39 -10.61 -4.64 14.66
N ARG A 40 -10.95 -5.75 15.32
CA ARG A 40 -10.01 -6.80 15.68
C ARG A 40 -9.33 -7.41 14.46
N ALA A 41 -10.09 -7.77 13.43
CA ALA A 41 -9.55 -8.35 12.21
C ALA A 41 -8.54 -7.41 11.52
N LEU A 42 -8.83 -6.11 11.46
CA LEU A 42 -7.87 -5.12 10.94
C LEU A 42 -6.62 -5.02 11.82
N SER A 43 -6.79 -4.94 13.14
CA SER A 43 -5.69 -4.92 14.12
C SER A 43 -4.77 -6.14 13.97
N GLU A 44 -5.34 -7.35 13.87
CA GLU A 44 -4.60 -8.59 13.70
C GLU A 44 -3.84 -8.65 12.37
N MET A 45 -4.47 -8.22 11.27
CA MET A 45 -3.82 -8.16 9.95
C MET A 45 -2.62 -7.21 9.95
N LEU A 46 -2.78 -6.01 10.52
CA LEU A 46 -1.69 -5.05 10.63
C LEU A 46 -0.57 -5.54 11.55
N ASN A 47 -0.92 -6.22 12.64
CA ASN A 47 0.09 -6.81 13.52
C ASN A 47 0.86 -7.94 12.82
N ARG A 48 0.20 -8.85 12.08
CA ARG A 48 0.91 -9.86 11.27
C ARG A 48 1.92 -9.21 10.32
N PHE A 49 1.52 -8.13 9.66
CA PHE A 49 2.37 -7.37 8.77
C PHE A 49 3.63 -6.80 9.46
N TRP A 50 3.46 -6.20 10.63
CA TRP A 50 4.56 -5.58 11.36
C TRP A 50 5.45 -6.59 12.11
N HIS A 51 4.87 -7.68 12.62
CA HIS A 51 5.62 -8.80 13.21
C HIS A 51 6.53 -9.46 12.18
N ALA A 52 6.08 -9.63 10.93
CA ALA A 52 6.91 -10.11 9.83
C ALA A 52 8.12 -9.19 9.53
N GLN A 53 8.09 -7.94 9.99
CA GLN A 53 9.16 -6.95 9.87
C GLN A 53 9.96 -6.76 11.17
N GLY A 54 9.73 -7.60 12.18
CA GLY A 54 10.44 -7.54 13.46
C GLY A 54 9.95 -6.45 14.41
N HIS A 55 8.77 -5.87 14.17
CA HIS A 55 8.14 -4.95 15.10
C HIS A 55 7.20 -5.70 16.05
N GLU A 56 7.28 -5.39 17.33
CA GLU A 56 6.46 -5.98 18.38
C GLU A 56 6.05 -4.91 19.41
N GLY A 57 5.03 -5.20 20.21
CA GLY A 57 4.60 -4.34 21.30
C GLY A 57 3.09 -4.41 21.55
N SER A 58 2.68 -4.31 22.81
CA SER A 58 1.26 -4.38 23.22
C SER A 58 0.38 -3.25 22.66
N THR A 59 1.00 -2.15 22.24
CA THR A 59 0.32 -0.98 21.64
C THR A 59 0.43 -0.94 20.12
N LEU A 60 1.16 -1.87 19.50
CA LEU A 60 1.34 -1.93 18.06
C LEU A 60 -0.01 -2.26 17.40
N ARG A 61 -0.51 -1.30 16.62
CA ARG A 61 -1.74 -1.42 15.81
C ARG A 61 -2.93 -2.11 16.51
N ASN A 62 -3.04 -1.93 17.82
CA ASN A 62 -4.08 -2.54 18.64
C ASN A 62 -5.48 -1.96 18.33
N GLU A 63 -6.54 -2.61 18.83
CA GLU A 63 -7.93 -2.18 18.58
C GLU A 63 -8.18 -0.70 18.95
N ASN A 64 -7.58 -0.22 20.03
CA ASN A 64 -7.69 1.18 20.46
C ASN A 64 -7.05 2.14 19.45
N GLY A 65 -5.86 1.81 18.95
CA GLY A 65 -5.18 2.56 17.90
C GLY A 65 -6.02 2.63 16.63
N VAL A 66 -6.61 1.50 16.20
CA VAL A 66 -7.52 1.46 15.05
C VAL A 66 -8.73 2.37 15.28
N LYS A 67 -9.40 2.28 16.43
CA LYS A 67 -10.55 3.15 16.77
C LYS A 67 -10.20 4.63 16.76
N MET A 68 -9.03 4.99 17.28
CA MET A 68 -8.52 6.37 17.20
C MET A 68 -8.37 6.83 15.75
N LYS A 69 -7.89 5.97 14.84
CA LYS A 69 -7.82 6.30 13.41
C LYS A 69 -9.19 6.46 12.77
N LEU A 70 -10.15 5.61 13.11
CA LEU A 70 -11.53 5.80 12.67
C LEU A 70 -12.12 7.14 13.17
N MET A 71 -11.72 7.58 14.36
CA MET A 71 -12.20 8.84 14.94
C MET A 71 -11.58 10.04 14.21
N ASN A 72 -10.29 9.99 13.93
CA ASN A 72 -9.60 11.00 13.13
C ASN A 72 -10.21 11.11 11.73
N LEU A 73 -10.49 9.99 11.07
CA LEU A 73 -11.13 9.96 9.75
C LEU A 73 -12.54 10.55 9.80
N ARG A 74 -13.32 10.22 10.83
CA ARG A 74 -14.67 10.78 11.04
C ARG A 74 -14.67 12.30 11.19
N ALA A 75 -13.60 12.91 11.71
CA ALA A 75 -13.48 14.36 11.80
C ALA A 75 -13.45 15.05 10.41
N HIS A 76 -13.16 14.30 9.35
CA HIS A 76 -13.21 14.78 7.96
C HIS A 76 -14.54 14.50 7.26
N ASP A 77 -15.47 13.76 7.89
CA ASP A 77 -16.76 13.44 7.31
C ASP A 77 -17.74 14.62 7.38
N PRO A 78 -18.19 15.17 6.22
CA PRO A 78 -19.17 16.25 6.19
C PRO A 78 -20.46 15.96 6.96
N LEU A 79 -20.89 14.69 7.03
CA LEU A 79 -22.07 14.27 7.78
C LEU A 79 -21.92 14.46 9.30
N TYR A 80 -20.68 14.55 9.78
CA TYR A 80 -20.35 14.68 11.20
C TYR A 80 -19.64 16.01 11.53
N ALA A 81 -19.54 16.94 10.56
CA ALA A 81 -18.84 18.22 10.71
C ALA A 81 -19.34 19.06 11.90
N ALA A 82 -20.65 19.03 12.19
CA ALA A 82 -21.24 19.75 13.33
C ALA A 82 -20.88 19.16 14.71
N LYS A 83 -20.36 17.93 14.75
CA LYS A 83 -19.96 17.22 15.99
C LYS A 83 -18.44 17.18 16.19
N ALA A 84 -17.66 17.75 15.25
CA ALA A 84 -16.20 17.71 15.28
C ALA A 84 -15.63 18.76 16.26
N GLY A 85 -15.77 18.50 17.55
CA GLY A 85 -15.05 19.21 18.60
C GLY A 85 -13.64 18.63 18.76
N LEU A 86 -12.71 19.05 17.91
CA LEU A 86 -11.25 19.19 18.12
C LEU A 86 -10.53 19.15 16.76
N LYS A 87 -9.65 20.14 16.57
CA LYS A 87 -8.92 20.39 15.33
C LYS A 87 -7.82 19.34 15.08
N ALA A 88 -7.69 19.02 13.80
CA ALA A 88 -6.59 18.29 13.15
C ALA A 88 -6.57 16.77 13.39
N GLY A 89 -7.41 16.06 12.63
CA GLY A 89 -7.00 14.76 12.11
C GLY A 89 -5.63 14.91 11.44
N ASN A 90 -4.72 13.99 11.76
CA ASN A 90 -3.35 13.97 11.25
C ASN A 90 -3.34 14.10 9.71
N ARG A 91 -2.28 14.70 9.18
CA ARG A 91 -2.12 15.03 7.75
C ARG A 91 -2.47 13.86 6.81
N ILE A 92 -2.04 12.64 7.15
CA ILE A 92 -2.26 11.43 6.33
C ILE A 92 -3.75 11.09 6.25
N GLU A 93 -4.49 11.17 7.35
CA GLU A 93 -5.94 10.94 7.39
C GLU A 93 -6.70 11.91 6.47
N ARG A 94 -6.30 13.19 6.45
CA ARG A 94 -6.85 14.17 5.51
C ARG A 94 -6.51 13.82 4.06
N GLU A 95 -5.25 13.54 3.77
CA GLU A 95 -4.81 13.21 2.40
C GLU A 95 -5.50 11.95 1.86
N VAL A 96 -5.67 10.92 2.68
CA VAL A 96 -6.41 9.70 2.31
C VAL A 96 -7.89 9.99 2.15
N TRP A 97 -8.48 10.78 3.05
CA TRP A 97 -9.87 11.22 2.91
C TRP A 97 -10.10 11.95 1.58
N ASP A 98 -9.32 12.98 1.29
CA ASP A 98 -9.46 13.78 0.08
C ASP A 98 -9.26 12.94 -1.20
N SER A 99 -8.43 11.89 -1.14
CA SER A 99 -8.15 10.99 -2.27
C SER A 99 -9.27 9.99 -2.57
N PHE A 100 -10.06 9.59 -1.57
CA PHE A 100 -10.95 8.42 -1.66
C PHE A 100 -12.39 8.67 -1.19
N ALA A 101 -12.68 9.76 -0.47
CA ALA A 101 -13.98 9.94 0.17
C ALA A 101 -15.16 9.97 -0.81
N GLY A 102 -14.93 10.40 -2.06
CA GLY A 102 -15.92 10.44 -3.14
C GLY A 102 -15.95 9.21 -4.03
N ASP A 103 -15.03 8.25 -3.86
CA ASP A 103 -14.89 7.10 -4.75
C ASP A 103 -14.70 5.80 -3.94
N PHE A 104 -15.84 5.22 -3.55
CA PHE A 104 -15.85 4.01 -2.72
C PHE A 104 -15.39 2.76 -3.49
N GLU A 105 -15.60 2.71 -4.80
CA GLU A 105 -15.15 1.61 -5.63
C GLU A 105 -13.63 1.57 -5.66
N ARG A 106 -13.00 2.72 -5.96
CA ARG A 106 -11.54 2.85 -5.93
C ARG A 106 -10.96 2.56 -4.55
N LEU A 107 -11.57 3.08 -3.49
CA LEU A 107 -11.15 2.78 -2.10
C LEU A 107 -11.14 1.28 -1.82
N THR A 108 -12.22 0.59 -2.19
CA THR A 108 -12.36 -0.86 -1.96
C THR A 108 -11.34 -1.64 -2.79
N GLY A 109 -11.13 -1.26 -4.06
CA GLY A 109 -10.12 -1.85 -4.93
C GLY A 109 -8.69 -1.70 -4.39
N THR A 110 -8.32 -0.49 -3.97
CA THR A 110 -7.00 -0.21 -3.38
C THR A 110 -6.82 -0.96 -2.05
N ALA A 111 -7.82 -0.92 -1.16
CA ALA A 111 -7.79 -1.65 0.11
C ALA A 111 -7.62 -3.16 -0.12
N HIS A 112 -8.36 -3.73 -1.07
CA HIS A 112 -8.23 -5.14 -1.45
C HIS A 112 -6.80 -5.46 -1.95
N ALA A 113 -6.24 -4.64 -2.84
CA ALA A 113 -4.89 -4.83 -3.34
C ALA A 113 -3.84 -4.78 -2.22
N ILE A 114 -3.98 -3.86 -1.25
CA ILE A 114 -3.11 -3.79 -0.06
C ILE A 114 -3.21 -5.08 0.77
N ARG A 115 -4.42 -5.60 1.02
CA ARG A 115 -4.61 -6.87 1.76
C ARG A 115 -3.93 -8.02 1.04
N CYS A 116 -4.15 -8.17 -0.27
CA CYS A 116 -3.49 -9.19 -1.08
C CYS A 116 -1.96 -9.09 -1.03
N ALA A 117 -1.41 -7.88 -1.04
CA ALA A 117 0.03 -7.65 -0.93
C ALA A 117 0.59 -8.11 0.42
N ILE A 118 -0.10 -7.76 1.51
CA ILE A 118 0.27 -8.18 2.88
C ILE A 118 0.20 -9.71 3.00
N ASP A 119 -0.89 -10.33 2.53
CA ASP A 119 -1.10 -11.79 2.63
C ASP A 119 -0.14 -12.58 1.73
N ALA A 120 0.23 -12.04 0.57
CA ALA A 120 1.25 -12.61 -0.30
C ALA A 120 2.68 -12.43 0.25
N GLY A 121 2.84 -11.75 1.39
CA GLY A 121 4.14 -11.54 2.02
C GLY A 121 5.04 -10.57 1.26
N PHE A 122 4.47 -9.72 0.38
CA PHE A 122 5.21 -8.60 -0.21
C PHE A 122 5.53 -7.62 0.91
N ASN A 123 6.71 -7.82 1.51
CA ASN A 123 7.44 -7.05 2.54
C ASN A 123 8.35 -7.96 3.40
N LEU A 124 8.37 -9.28 3.17
CA LEU A 124 9.34 -10.21 3.74
C LEU A 124 10.74 -9.99 3.12
N GLY A 125 11.54 -9.10 3.70
CA GLY A 125 12.98 -9.03 3.40
C GLY A 125 13.43 -7.88 2.50
N VAL A 126 12.68 -6.78 2.46
CA VAL A 126 13.16 -5.55 1.82
C VAL A 126 14.18 -4.89 2.74
N LYS A 127 15.46 -5.26 2.58
CA LYS A 127 16.58 -4.53 3.19
C LYS A 127 16.46 -3.05 2.80
N THR A 128 16.92 -2.19 3.69
CA THR A 128 16.98 -0.72 3.57
C THR A 128 17.44 -0.15 2.22
N ALA A 129 18.05 -0.94 1.34
CA ALA A 129 18.43 -0.58 -0.03
C ALA A 129 17.25 -0.22 -0.95
N ASP A 130 16.05 -0.77 -0.72
CA ASP A 130 14.86 -0.45 -1.53
C ASP A 130 14.05 0.72 -0.94
N ARG A 131 14.48 1.27 0.21
CA ARG A 131 13.93 2.53 0.72
C ARG A 131 14.32 3.71 -0.17
N GLU A 132 15.35 3.53 -1.00
CA GLU A 132 15.81 4.41 -2.08
C GLU A 132 15.01 4.25 -3.40
N LEU A 133 14.00 3.38 -3.46
CA LEU A 133 13.15 3.23 -4.66
C LEU A 133 12.22 4.43 -4.92
N LEU A 134 11.97 5.28 -3.92
CA LEU A 134 11.43 6.61 -4.15
C LEU A 134 12.60 7.58 -4.20
N GLU A 135 12.83 8.24 -5.34
CA GLU A 135 13.78 9.33 -5.39
C GLU A 135 13.39 10.39 -4.34
N PRO A 136 14.33 10.99 -3.60
CA PRO A 136 14.02 12.06 -2.67
C PRO A 136 13.39 13.24 -3.42
N GLY A 137 12.05 13.30 -3.43
CA GLY A 137 11.25 14.24 -4.22
C GLY A 137 10.01 13.63 -4.89
N GLU A 138 9.92 12.30 -5.01
CA GLU A 138 8.71 11.66 -5.54
C GLU A 138 7.54 11.77 -4.55
N VAL A 139 6.42 12.31 -5.05
CA VAL A 139 5.17 12.39 -4.32
C VAL A 139 4.64 10.96 -4.17
N GLU A 140 4.45 10.50 -2.93
CA GLU A 140 3.84 9.19 -2.64
C GLU A 140 2.55 9.05 -3.48
N ALA A 141 2.49 8.01 -4.33
CA ALA A 141 1.39 7.87 -5.26
C ALA A 141 0.05 7.88 -4.53
N SER A 142 -1.00 8.35 -5.19
CA SER A 142 -2.34 8.45 -4.59
C SER A 142 -2.87 7.11 -4.05
N GLU A 143 -2.31 5.98 -4.51
CA GLU A 143 -2.64 4.61 -4.12
C GLU A 143 -1.91 4.10 -2.87
N GLY A 144 -0.83 4.76 -2.43
CA GLY A 144 -0.02 4.36 -1.27
C GLY A 144 1.32 3.70 -1.61
N GLY A 145 2.22 3.64 -0.62
CA GLY A 145 3.61 3.22 -0.81
C GLY A 145 3.78 1.73 -1.13
N LEU A 146 2.97 0.84 -0.57
CA LEU A 146 3.11 -0.61 -0.81
C LEU A 146 2.82 -0.99 -2.27
N LEU A 147 1.69 -0.51 -2.81
CA LEU A 147 1.31 -0.79 -4.19
C LEU A 147 2.30 -0.16 -5.17
N THR A 148 2.74 1.06 -4.90
CA THR A 148 3.77 1.75 -5.70
C THR A 148 5.05 0.93 -5.78
N ARG A 149 5.55 0.42 -4.64
CA ARG A 149 6.72 -0.48 -4.63
C ARG A 149 6.48 -1.76 -5.43
N MET A 150 5.30 -2.37 -5.30
CA MET A 150 4.97 -3.56 -6.10
C MET A 150 4.98 -3.25 -7.60
N HIS A 151 4.46 -2.09 -8.02
CA HIS A 151 4.50 -1.65 -9.41
C HIS A 151 5.94 -1.51 -9.90
N HIS A 152 6.82 -0.82 -9.16
CA HIS A 152 8.22 -0.67 -9.54
C HIS A 152 9.00 -1.99 -9.54
N LEU A 153 8.78 -2.86 -8.55
CA LEU A 153 9.41 -4.19 -8.51
C LEU A 153 8.96 -5.04 -9.69
N ARG A 154 7.68 -4.95 -10.08
CA ARG A 154 7.13 -5.67 -11.23
C ARG A 154 7.72 -5.16 -12.54
N GLU A 155 7.81 -3.84 -12.69
CA GLU A 155 8.37 -3.18 -13.87
C GLU A 155 9.85 -3.54 -14.07
N ARG A 156 10.63 -3.61 -12.99
CA ARG A 156 12.06 -3.95 -13.02
C ARG A 156 12.34 -5.46 -12.95
N SER A 157 11.30 -6.31 -12.86
CA SER A 157 11.48 -7.75 -12.74
C SER A 157 11.98 -8.35 -14.05
N HIS A 158 13.27 -8.68 -14.11
CA HIS A 158 13.88 -9.39 -15.23
C HIS A 158 13.09 -10.64 -15.64
N LYS A 159 12.51 -11.38 -14.68
CA LYS A 159 11.70 -12.56 -14.97
C LYS A 159 10.41 -12.22 -15.73
N ILE A 160 9.71 -11.15 -15.34
CA ILE A 160 8.49 -10.70 -16.01
C ILE A 160 8.83 -10.15 -17.40
N ILE A 161 9.87 -9.34 -17.49
CA ILE A 161 10.40 -8.84 -18.76
C ILE A 161 10.74 -10.00 -19.69
N GLN A 162 11.49 -11.00 -19.21
CA GLN A 162 11.90 -12.15 -20.01
C GLN A 162 10.71 -13.01 -20.43
N THR A 163 9.75 -13.25 -19.53
CA THR A 163 8.53 -14.01 -19.84
C THR A 163 7.71 -13.31 -20.92
N LYS A 164 7.57 -11.98 -20.84
CA LYS A 164 6.86 -11.18 -21.84
C LYS A 164 7.61 -11.16 -23.18
N LYS A 165 8.93 -10.97 -23.18
CA LYS A 165 9.77 -11.06 -24.39
C LYS A 165 9.60 -12.42 -25.07
N ASN A 166 9.68 -13.51 -24.31
CA ASN A 166 9.50 -14.87 -24.83
C ASN A 166 8.09 -15.08 -25.42
N ASP A 167 7.03 -14.59 -24.77
CA ASP A 167 5.66 -14.70 -25.30
C ASP A 167 5.47 -13.89 -26.59
N VAL A 168 6.02 -12.67 -26.66
CA VAL A 168 5.98 -11.84 -27.87
C VAL A 168 6.76 -12.49 -29.01
N LEU A 169 7.98 -12.99 -28.74
CA LEU A 169 8.77 -13.75 -29.70
C LEU A 169 8.02 -14.98 -30.20
N ARG A 170 7.39 -15.74 -29.30
CA ARG A 170 6.61 -16.93 -29.68
C ARG A 170 5.42 -16.60 -30.59
N ARG A 171 4.72 -15.49 -30.33
CA ARG A 171 3.50 -15.13 -31.07
C ARG A 171 3.78 -14.39 -32.38
N LYS A 172 4.77 -13.49 -32.37
CA LYS A 172 5.02 -12.55 -33.47
C LYS A 172 6.31 -12.84 -34.23
N GLY A 173 7.16 -13.73 -33.74
CA GLY A 173 8.47 -14.07 -34.33
C GLY A 173 9.54 -12.99 -34.18
N ARG A 174 9.19 -11.81 -33.62
CA ARG A 174 10.08 -10.65 -33.54
C ARG A 174 9.75 -9.76 -32.34
N LEU A 175 10.72 -8.96 -31.90
CA LEU A 175 10.57 -7.99 -30.81
C LEU A 175 10.49 -6.58 -31.38
N ALA A 176 9.28 -6.17 -31.74
CA ALA A 176 8.98 -4.82 -32.20
C ALA A 176 8.46 -3.95 -31.06
N CYS A 177 8.91 -2.69 -31.00
CA CYS A 177 8.31 -1.67 -30.15
C CYS A 177 6.82 -1.51 -30.49
N GLU A 178 5.95 -1.58 -29.49
CA GLU A 178 4.50 -1.45 -29.70
C GLU A 178 4.06 -0.01 -30.00
N ALA A 179 4.87 0.98 -29.63
CA ALA A 179 4.58 2.39 -29.86
C ALA A 179 5.02 2.88 -31.25
N CYS A 180 6.19 2.44 -31.74
CA CYS A 180 6.77 2.94 -32.99
C CYS A 180 7.11 1.85 -34.02
N GLY A 181 6.88 0.58 -33.72
CA GLY A 181 7.13 -0.54 -34.65
C GLY A 181 8.59 -0.90 -34.86
N PHE A 182 9.54 -0.18 -34.23
CA PHE A 182 10.97 -0.42 -34.33
C PHE A 182 11.34 -1.84 -33.91
N ASP A 183 12.03 -2.58 -34.77
CA ASP A 183 12.46 -3.96 -34.50
C ASP A 183 13.89 -4.00 -33.99
N PHE A 184 14.08 -4.51 -32.77
CA PHE A 184 15.40 -4.59 -32.16
C PHE A 184 16.28 -5.69 -32.78
N GLY A 185 15.71 -6.63 -33.54
CA GLY A 185 16.45 -7.72 -34.19
C GLY A 185 17.00 -7.39 -35.58
N GLU A 186 16.43 -6.40 -36.28
CA GLU A 186 16.82 -6.06 -37.66
C GLU A 186 17.96 -5.03 -37.73
N ASN A 187 18.28 -4.36 -36.63
CA ASN A 187 19.24 -3.26 -36.61
C ASN A 187 20.50 -3.62 -35.80
N THR A 188 21.56 -4.05 -36.50
CA THR A 188 22.81 -4.58 -35.93
C THR A 188 23.66 -3.56 -35.16
N ALA A 189 23.26 -2.28 -35.15
CA ALA A 189 23.96 -1.21 -34.42
C ALA A 189 23.83 -1.28 -32.88
N TYR A 190 22.95 -2.13 -32.32
CA TYR A 190 22.67 -2.17 -30.87
C TYR A 190 22.89 -3.53 -30.18
N VAL A 191 23.54 -4.49 -30.84
CA VAL A 191 23.68 -5.89 -30.38
C VAL A 191 24.59 -6.05 -29.13
N GLY A 192 25.19 -4.98 -28.61
CA GLY A 192 26.21 -5.07 -27.56
C GLY A 192 25.77 -4.98 -26.09
N LYS A 193 24.49 -4.74 -25.74
CA LYS A 193 24.13 -4.43 -24.34
C LYS A 193 22.82 -5.00 -23.78
N VAL A 194 22.24 -6.03 -24.41
CA VAL A 194 21.03 -6.67 -23.89
C VAL A 194 21.10 -8.19 -24.02
N LEU A 195 22.04 -8.79 -23.30
CA LEU A 195 21.92 -10.15 -22.78
C LEU A 195 22.06 -10.09 -21.26
#